data_AF-A0A4Y2P1P3-F1
#
_entry.id   AF-A0A4Y2P1P3-F1
#
_cell.length_a   1.000
_cell.length_b   1.000
_cell.length_c   1.000
_cell.angle_alpha   90.00
_cell.angle_beta   90.00
_cell.angle_gamma   90.00
#
_symmetry.space_group_name_H-M   'P 1'
#
loop_
_entity.id
_entity.type
_entity.pdbx_description
1 polymer ?
#
loop_
_entity_poly.entity_id
_entity_poly.type
_entity_poly.pdbx_seq_one_letter_code
_entity_poly.pdbx_strand_id
1 'polypeptide(L)'
;TDETATENILKAMQIYSSLCGTLNMTIPRDAFITAMCKASLPPHYTLTVLNTNLLKSDTKGDRRRECDDVSHSGLNCNNLSGASQLPLGLYLGSCDGHEMRQQVVAVGTPLPTASLPLGAQQGPVMLTAKNLQCMRAVLSLAHCHGAVLGTAWHLVLTTLQHLVWILGLKPSTGGSLKASRSSDSTNAVITTAVMADLPVLSAMLSRLFESSQYLDEVALHHLIDALCKLSSESMELAYTNREPSLFAVAKLLETGLVNLFRVEVLWRPVTNHLLEVCQHPHIRMREWGAEAVTFLVKAALYHKYTPSLKDNKKLQTMLLSPLQELSSIPHPDIRQKQLDCALQVLHSSGDIISSGWPQLLDVISAINEDQGYSSFSFLNLICNNFFF
;
A
#
# COMPACT_ATOMS: atom_id res chain seq x y z
N THR A 1 30.58 -11.19 -16.06
CA THR A 1 29.94 -10.28 -17.04
C THR A 1 29.41 -9.06 -16.30
N ASP A 2 29.00 -7.98 -17.00
CA ASP A 2 28.42 -6.77 -16.39
C ASP A 2 27.20 -7.07 -15.50
N GLU A 3 26.42 -8.09 -15.89
CA GLU A 3 25.26 -8.58 -15.15
C GLU A 3 25.63 -9.16 -13.77
N THR A 4 26.67 -10.00 -13.72
CA THR A 4 27.20 -10.56 -12.45
C THR A 4 27.73 -9.47 -11.53
N ALA A 5 28.38 -8.43 -12.09
CA ALA A 5 28.88 -7.31 -11.30
C ALA A 5 27.74 -6.53 -10.65
N THR A 6 26.69 -6.23 -11.42
CA THR A 6 25.49 -5.54 -10.93
C THR A 6 24.79 -6.35 -9.82
N GLU A 7 24.66 -7.67 -10.01
CA GLU A 7 24.07 -8.56 -9.01
C GLU A 7 24.87 -8.56 -7.70
N ASN A 8 26.21 -8.61 -7.78
CA ASN A 8 27.08 -8.58 -6.61
C ASN A 8 26.98 -7.24 -5.85
N ILE A 9 26.87 -6.11 -6.57
CA ILE A 9 26.67 -4.80 -5.95
C ILE A 9 25.33 -4.76 -5.21
N LEU A 10 24.25 -5.21 -5.84
CA LEU A 10 22.92 -5.23 -5.22
C LEU A 10 22.90 -6.13 -3.98
N LYS A 11 23.52 -7.32 -4.03
CA LYS A 11 23.69 -8.20 -2.87
C LYS A 11 24.46 -7.53 -1.74
N ALA A 12 25.57 -6.85 -2.05
CA ALA A 12 26.32 -6.09 -1.06
C ALA A 12 25.46 -4.99 -0.40
N MET A 13 24.73 -4.21 -1.20
CA MET A 13 23.82 -3.17 -0.68
C MET A 13 22.73 -3.76 0.21
N GLN A 14 22.18 -4.94 -0.11
CA GLN A 14 21.21 -5.63 0.73
C GLN A 14 21.81 -6.03 2.09
N ILE A 15 23.01 -6.62 2.08
CA ILE A 15 23.72 -7.03 3.29
C ILE A 15 24.04 -5.82 4.16
N TYR A 16 24.57 -4.73 3.59
CA TYR A 16 24.85 -3.52 4.34
C TYR A 16 23.59 -2.86 4.89
N SER A 17 22.48 -2.83 4.12
CA SER A 17 21.20 -2.34 4.60
C SER A 17 20.71 -3.13 5.83
N SER A 18 20.80 -4.46 5.76
CA SER A 18 20.42 -5.37 6.85
C SER A 18 21.29 -5.17 8.10
N LEU A 19 22.60 -5.08 7.92
CA LEU A 19 23.55 -4.85 9.01
C LEU A 19 23.31 -3.49 9.68
N CYS A 20 23.17 -2.43 8.90
CA CYS A 20 22.86 -1.09 9.42
C CYS A 20 21.52 -1.08 10.16
N GLY A 21 20.49 -1.78 9.66
CA GLY A 21 19.20 -1.91 10.34
C GLY A 21 19.32 -2.64 11.68
N THR A 22 20.08 -3.74 11.73
CA THR A 22 20.31 -4.51 12.96
C THR A 22 21.11 -3.71 14.00
N LEU A 23 22.02 -2.85 13.54
CA LEU A 23 22.81 -1.96 14.39
C LEU A 23 22.09 -0.63 14.72
N ASN A 24 20.82 -0.48 14.34
CA ASN A 24 20.03 0.76 14.49
C ASN A 24 20.68 2.01 13.85
N MET A 25 21.52 1.82 12.83
CA MET A 25 22.10 2.89 12.02
C MET A 25 21.15 3.25 10.88
N THR A 26 20.13 4.05 11.17
CA THR A 26 19.05 4.39 10.21
C THR A 26 19.55 5.17 9.00
N ILE A 27 20.45 6.13 9.18
CA ILE A 27 20.97 6.98 8.10
C ILE A 27 21.64 6.15 6.98
N PRO A 28 22.67 5.32 7.25
CA PRO A 28 23.30 4.51 6.20
C PRO A 28 22.36 3.43 5.67
N ARG A 29 21.51 2.82 6.50
CA ARG A 29 20.47 1.87 6.06
C ARG A 29 19.60 2.52 4.97
N ASP A 30 19.05 3.69 5.27
CA ASP A 30 18.11 4.38 4.39
C ASP A 30 18.82 4.91 3.14
N ALA A 31 20.10 5.26 3.22
CA ALA A 31 20.90 5.63 2.06
C ALA A 31 21.05 4.47 1.06
N PHE A 32 21.36 3.25 1.54
CA PHE A 32 21.45 2.06 0.67
C PHE A 32 20.09 1.69 0.07
N ILE A 33 19.02 1.73 0.88
CA ILE A 33 17.64 1.49 0.41
C ILE A 33 17.25 2.50 -0.66
N THR A 34 17.54 3.78 -0.42
CA THR A 34 17.26 4.88 -1.35
C THR A 34 18.01 4.67 -2.67
N ALA A 35 19.29 4.30 -2.61
CA ALA A 35 20.06 4.05 -3.82
C ALA A 35 19.48 2.88 -4.64
N MET A 36 19.08 1.77 -3.99
CA MET A 36 18.41 0.67 -4.69
C MET A 36 17.06 1.10 -5.30
N CYS A 37 16.24 1.83 -4.54
CA CYS A 37 14.93 2.32 -5.01
C CYS A 37 15.07 3.28 -6.19
N LYS A 38 16.04 4.19 -6.14
CA LYS A 38 16.38 5.11 -7.25
C LYS A 38 16.85 4.34 -8.49
N ALA A 39 17.65 3.29 -8.33
CA ALA A 39 18.13 2.46 -9.43
C ALA A 39 17.01 1.61 -10.09
N SER A 40 15.93 1.31 -9.35
CA SER A 40 14.76 0.61 -9.90
C SER A 40 13.95 1.47 -10.87
N LEU A 41 14.08 2.79 -10.85
CA LEU A 41 13.32 3.70 -11.71
C LEU A 41 14.23 4.43 -12.70
N PRO A 42 13.73 4.87 -13.87
CA PRO A 42 14.53 5.67 -14.80
C PRO A 42 14.96 7.01 -14.16
N PRO A 43 16.16 7.55 -14.46
CA PRO A 43 16.69 8.74 -13.76
C PRO A 43 15.76 9.96 -13.78
N HIS A 44 15.20 10.31 -14.94
CA HIS A 44 14.29 11.46 -15.08
C HIS A 44 12.99 11.29 -14.29
N TYR A 45 12.48 10.06 -14.20
CA TYR A 45 11.27 9.75 -13.45
C TYR A 45 11.52 9.75 -11.94
N THR A 46 12.65 9.18 -11.52
CA THR A 46 13.09 9.10 -10.13
C THR A 46 13.14 10.46 -9.42
N LEU A 47 13.62 11.50 -10.10
CA LEU A 47 13.67 12.85 -9.52
C LEU A 47 12.28 13.39 -9.16
N THR A 48 11.26 13.00 -9.92
CA THR A 48 9.87 13.40 -9.65
C THR A 48 9.30 12.62 -8.46
N VAL A 49 9.54 11.32 -8.42
CA VAL A 49 8.90 10.40 -7.46
C VAL A 49 9.58 10.43 -6.09
N LEU A 50 10.91 10.44 -6.03
CA LEU A 50 11.66 10.14 -4.79
C LEU A 50 12.37 11.34 -4.15
N ASN A 51 12.61 12.45 -4.87
CA ASN A 51 13.28 13.61 -4.27
C ASN A 51 12.35 14.54 -3.47
N THR A 52 11.03 14.43 -3.64
CA THR A 52 10.06 15.28 -2.92
C THR A 52 9.76 14.81 -1.50
N ASN A 53 9.96 13.52 -1.20
CA ASN A 53 9.70 12.95 0.13
C ASN A 53 10.80 13.25 1.16
N LEU A 54 11.99 13.70 0.72
CA LEU A 54 13.08 14.10 1.60
C LEU A 54 12.90 15.49 2.24
N LEU A 55 11.97 16.31 1.73
CA LEU A 55 11.79 17.71 2.16
C LEU A 55 10.60 17.92 3.12
N LYS A 56 9.74 16.90 3.32
CA LYS A 56 8.52 17.02 4.15
C LYS A 56 8.63 16.38 5.54
N SER A 57 9.77 15.77 5.85
CA SER A 57 10.06 15.27 7.21
C SER A 57 10.81 16.33 8.00
N ASP A 58 10.16 17.46 8.33
CA ASP A 58 10.43 18.14 9.60
C ASP A 58 9.42 19.28 9.90
N THR A 59 9.02 19.34 11.17
CA THR A 59 8.35 20.44 11.90
C THR A 59 6.84 20.72 11.68
N LYS A 60 6.01 20.08 12.52
CA LYS A 60 4.90 20.77 13.21
C LYS A 60 5.17 20.75 14.71
N GLY A 61 5.69 21.86 15.23
CA GLY A 61 5.89 22.13 16.65
C GLY A 61 5.52 23.58 16.94
N ASP A 62 4.47 23.76 17.72
CA ASP A 62 3.88 25.00 18.21
C ASP A 62 4.79 25.69 19.26
N ARG A 63 5.05 27.01 19.13
CA ARG A 63 4.80 28.07 20.14
C ARG A 63 5.53 29.41 19.86
N ARG A 64 4.90 30.46 20.40
CA ARG A 64 5.13 31.92 20.32
C ARG A 64 6.29 32.46 21.21
N ARG A 65 6.87 33.62 20.78
CA ARG A 65 7.59 34.73 21.51
C ARG A 65 8.83 34.30 22.34
N GLU A 66 9.94 35.03 22.47
CA GLU A 66 10.26 36.47 22.53
C GLU A 66 11.80 36.66 22.36
N CYS A 67 12.28 37.89 22.15
CA CYS A 67 13.70 38.25 21.93
C CYS A 67 14.53 38.25 23.23
N ASP A 68 15.83 37.92 23.17
CA ASP A 68 16.96 38.83 23.45
C ASP A 68 18.31 38.09 23.58
N ASP A 69 19.34 38.91 23.39
CA ASP A 69 20.74 38.67 23.04
C ASP A 69 21.62 37.96 24.10
N VAL A 70 22.80 37.50 23.66
CA VAL A 70 24.12 37.45 24.33
C VAL A 70 24.92 36.19 23.92
N SER A 71 26.03 36.47 23.26
CA SER A 71 27.06 35.56 22.78
C SER A 71 27.91 34.97 23.91
N HIS A 72 28.19 33.66 23.88
CA HIS A 72 29.55 33.09 23.82
C HIS A 72 29.57 31.56 24.06
N SER A 73 30.32 30.87 23.19
CA SER A 73 31.08 29.64 23.46
C SER A 73 30.31 28.31 23.56
N GLY A 74 30.22 27.60 22.43
CA GLY A 74 29.89 26.17 22.38
C GLY A 74 30.09 25.63 20.97
N LEU A 75 30.89 24.56 20.84
CA LEU A 75 31.30 23.90 19.60
C LEU A 75 30.17 23.78 18.56
N ASN A 76 30.36 24.40 17.39
CA ASN A 76 29.37 24.43 16.32
C ASN A 76 29.68 23.36 15.27
N CYS A 77 28.87 22.29 15.24
CA CYS A 77 28.93 21.19 14.28
C CYS A 77 28.27 21.54 12.93
N ASN A 78 28.67 22.66 12.31
CA ASN A 78 28.02 23.19 11.09
C ASN A 78 28.73 22.84 9.76
N ASN A 79 29.37 21.66 9.66
CA ASN A 79 30.07 21.24 8.43
C ASN A 79 29.49 19.98 7.77
N LEU A 80 28.16 19.84 7.69
CA LEU A 80 27.52 18.89 6.74
C LEU A 80 26.60 19.54 5.70
N SER A 81 26.55 20.88 5.63
CA SER A 81 25.79 21.62 4.61
C SER A 81 26.51 21.76 3.25
N GLY A 82 27.61 21.01 3.03
CA GLY A 82 28.40 21.04 1.79
C GLY A 82 28.16 19.89 0.80
N ALA A 83 27.31 18.90 1.12
CA ALA A 83 27.11 17.72 0.25
C ALA A 83 25.85 17.78 -0.64
N SER A 84 25.09 18.88 -0.62
CA SER A 84 23.77 18.98 -1.28
C SER A 84 23.76 19.73 -2.62
N GLN A 85 24.92 20.05 -3.20
CA GLN A 85 25.01 20.66 -4.55
C GLN A 85 26.15 20.08 -5.40
N LEU A 86 26.22 18.76 -5.50
CA LEU A 86 26.88 18.17 -6.67
C LEU A 86 25.83 18.05 -7.78
N PRO A 87 26.05 18.64 -8.98
CA PRO A 87 25.24 18.32 -10.14
C PRO A 87 25.49 16.85 -10.45
N LEU A 88 24.57 15.98 -10.05
CA LEU A 88 24.59 14.54 -10.32
C LEU A 88 24.29 14.23 -11.80
N GLY A 89 24.69 15.12 -12.70
CA GLY A 89 24.57 15.01 -14.16
C GLY A 89 25.90 14.73 -14.88
N LEU A 90 27.03 14.68 -14.16
CA LEU A 90 28.36 14.48 -14.77
C LEU A 90 29.01 13.11 -14.50
N TYR A 91 28.39 12.23 -13.68
CA TYR A 91 29.01 10.96 -13.27
C TYR A 91 28.28 9.69 -13.75
N LEU A 92 27.10 9.79 -14.36
CA LEU A 92 26.66 8.74 -15.28
C LEU A 92 27.22 9.10 -16.64
N GLY A 93 28.15 8.29 -17.14
CA GLY A 93 28.76 8.50 -18.44
C GLY A 93 27.71 8.76 -19.51
N SER A 94 28.08 9.56 -20.52
CA SER A 94 27.36 9.71 -21.78
C SER A 94 27.16 8.34 -22.43
N CYS A 95 26.17 7.58 -21.96
CA CYS A 95 25.71 6.37 -22.61
C CYS A 95 24.90 6.82 -23.81
N ASP A 96 25.41 6.46 -24.99
CA ASP A 96 24.83 6.78 -26.27
C ASP A 96 23.33 6.42 -26.26
N GLY A 97 22.45 7.36 -26.63
CA GLY A 97 20.99 7.18 -26.54
C GLY A 97 20.47 5.97 -27.34
N HIS A 98 21.30 5.41 -28.22
CA HIS A 98 21.07 4.18 -28.95
C HIS A 98 21.21 2.89 -28.10
N GLU A 99 22.19 2.80 -27.20
CA GLU A 99 22.38 1.62 -26.35
C GLU A 99 21.28 1.51 -25.29
N MET A 100 20.87 2.64 -24.70
CA MET A 100 19.80 2.66 -23.71
C MET A 100 18.45 2.21 -24.30
N ARG A 101 18.16 2.55 -25.57
CA ARG A 101 16.95 2.10 -26.28
C ARG A 101 16.96 0.59 -26.56
N GLN A 102 18.13 -0.01 -26.81
CA GLN A 102 18.26 -1.46 -27.02
C GLN A 102 18.04 -2.27 -25.73
N GLN A 103 18.17 -1.65 -24.57
CA GLN A 103 17.98 -2.29 -23.26
C GLN A 103 16.57 -2.07 -22.65
N VAL A 104 15.68 -1.38 -23.36
CA VAL A 104 14.30 -1.15 -22.89
C VAL A 104 13.50 -2.44 -23.00
N VAL A 105 12.89 -2.82 -21.88
CA VAL A 105 12.14 -4.07 -21.76
C VAL A 105 10.66 -3.87 -21.44
N ALA A 106 10.27 -2.70 -20.95
CA ALA A 106 8.89 -2.29 -20.78
C ALA A 106 8.73 -0.77 -20.94
N VAL A 107 7.60 -0.32 -21.45
CA VAL A 107 7.23 1.09 -21.60
C VAL A 107 5.84 1.25 -21.02
N GLY A 108 5.67 2.10 -20.00
CA GLY A 108 4.38 2.33 -19.37
C GLY A 108 4.08 3.80 -19.20
N THR A 109 2.83 4.09 -18.83
CA THR A 109 2.47 5.45 -18.43
C THR A 109 3.03 5.80 -17.04
N PRO A 110 3.42 7.06 -16.82
CA PRO A 110 3.80 7.53 -15.50
C PRO A 110 2.57 7.53 -14.58
N LEU A 111 2.77 7.11 -13.33
CA LEU A 111 1.76 7.27 -12.29
C LEU A 111 1.71 8.75 -11.90
N PRO A 112 0.51 9.40 -11.89
CA PRO A 112 0.40 10.77 -11.44
C PRO A 112 0.95 10.95 -10.03
N THR A 113 1.65 12.05 -9.77
CA THR A 113 2.14 12.41 -8.43
C THR A 113 1.79 13.84 -8.10
N ALA A 114 1.70 14.15 -6.81
CA ALA A 114 1.40 15.51 -6.33
C ALA A 114 2.54 16.51 -6.64
N SER A 115 3.73 16.00 -6.94
CA SER A 115 4.90 16.82 -7.28
C SER A 115 4.83 17.44 -8.68
N LEU A 116 3.93 16.95 -9.54
CA LEU A 116 3.75 17.45 -10.90
C LEU A 116 2.62 18.48 -10.96
N PRO A 117 2.83 19.66 -11.57
CA PRO A 117 1.78 20.63 -11.80
C PRO A 117 0.54 20.04 -12.50
N LEU A 118 -0.64 20.62 -12.25
CA LEU A 118 -1.82 20.31 -13.04
C LEU A 118 -1.56 20.65 -14.51
N GLY A 119 -1.68 19.64 -15.40
CA GLY A 119 -1.45 19.79 -16.84
C GLY A 119 -0.06 19.38 -17.34
N ALA A 120 0.91 19.09 -16.46
CA ALA A 120 2.21 18.57 -16.89
C ALA A 120 2.06 17.13 -17.42
N GLN A 121 2.25 16.95 -18.73
CA GLN A 121 2.27 15.64 -19.37
C GLN A 121 3.68 15.05 -19.24
N GLN A 122 3.84 14.04 -18.38
CA GLN A 122 5.04 13.23 -18.40
C GLN A 122 4.96 12.24 -19.57
N GLY A 123 6.02 12.20 -20.38
CA GLY A 123 6.16 11.20 -21.45
C GLY A 123 6.17 9.77 -20.92
N PRO A 124 6.09 8.77 -21.81
CA PRO A 124 6.13 7.36 -21.41
C PRO A 124 7.41 7.02 -20.63
N VAL A 125 7.27 6.17 -19.62
CA VAL A 125 8.36 5.71 -18.77
C VAL A 125 8.90 4.40 -19.31
N MET A 126 10.19 4.37 -19.65
CA MET A 126 10.86 3.21 -20.25
C MET A 126 11.72 2.50 -19.19
N LEU A 127 11.38 1.26 -18.85
CA LEU A 127 12.14 0.40 -17.94
C LEU A 127 13.14 -0.43 -18.73
N THR A 128 14.33 -0.58 -18.16
CA THR A 128 15.40 -1.47 -18.67
C THR A 128 15.47 -2.79 -17.89
N ALA A 129 16.18 -3.78 -18.42
CA ALA A 129 16.46 -5.03 -17.70
C ALA A 129 17.10 -4.77 -16.32
N LYS A 130 18.02 -3.80 -16.24
CA LYS A 130 18.67 -3.39 -14.97
C LYS A 130 17.69 -2.81 -13.96
N ASN A 131 16.67 -2.07 -14.41
CA ASN A 131 15.61 -1.58 -13.51
C ASN A 131 14.83 -2.74 -12.88
N LEU A 132 14.50 -3.78 -13.66
CA LEU A 132 13.82 -4.97 -13.14
C LEU A 132 14.73 -5.81 -12.24
N GLN A 133 16.04 -5.86 -12.52
CA GLN A 133 17.02 -6.48 -11.63
C GLN A 133 17.06 -5.76 -10.27
N CYS A 134 17.06 -4.43 -10.26
CA CYS A 134 16.97 -3.63 -9.03
C CYS A 134 15.63 -3.82 -8.32
N MET A 135 14.51 -3.88 -9.04
CA MET A 135 13.19 -4.19 -8.46
C MET A 135 13.20 -5.53 -7.72
N ARG A 136 13.79 -6.58 -8.32
CA ARG A 136 13.94 -7.89 -7.65
C ARG A 136 14.77 -7.75 -6.38
N ALA A 137 15.86 -6.99 -6.41
CA ALA A 137 16.68 -6.75 -5.23
C ALA A 137 15.93 -6.00 -4.12
N VAL A 138 15.10 -4.99 -4.46
CA VAL A 138 14.25 -4.27 -3.50
C VAL A 138 13.22 -5.21 -2.88
N LEU A 139 12.56 -6.05 -3.68
CA LEU A 139 11.61 -7.06 -3.19
C LEU A 139 12.28 -8.07 -2.25
N SER A 140 13.44 -8.59 -2.63
CA SER A 140 14.21 -9.52 -1.80
C SER A 140 14.70 -8.88 -0.50
N LEU A 141 15.14 -7.62 -0.54
CA LEU A 141 15.50 -6.88 0.67
C LEU A 141 14.32 -6.81 1.63
N ALA A 142 13.17 -6.32 1.14
CA ALA A 142 12.00 -6.10 1.98
C ALA A 142 11.43 -7.41 2.53
N HIS A 143 11.48 -8.49 1.76
CA HIS A 143 11.05 -9.81 2.20
C HIS A 143 11.97 -10.38 3.30
N CYS A 144 13.30 -10.31 3.11
CA CYS A 144 14.24 -10.91 4.06
C CYS A 144 14.51 -10.04 5.30
N HIS A 145 14.35 -8.71 5.18
CA HIS A 145 14.78 -7.74 6.19
C HIS A 145 13.69 -6.72 6.54
N GLY A 146 12.41 -7.06 6.28
CA GLY A 146 11.27 -6.19 6.55
C GLY A 146 11.18 -5.71 8.00
N ALA A 147 11.66 -6.53 8.95
CA ALA A 147 11.67 -6.23 10.38
C ALA A 147 12.51 -4.98 10.75
N VAL A 148 13.54 -4.67 9.96
CA VAL A 148 14.48 -3.58 10.25
C VAL A 148 14.33 -2.36 9.33
N LEU A 149 13.31 -2.33 8.46
CA LEU A 149 13.09 -1.21 7.53
C LEU A 149 12.56 0.05 8.23
N GLY A 150 11.71 -0.11 9.25
CA GLY A 150 11.07 1.03 9.93
C GLY A 150 10.39 1.98 8.93
N THR A 151 10.66 3.27 9.03
CA THR A 151 10.08 4.31 8.15
C THR A 151 10.47 4.16 6.67
N ALA A 152 11.53 3.41 6.35
CA ALA A 152 11.94 3.15 4.96
C ALA A 152 10.91 2.30 4.18
N TRP A 153 9.96 1.66 4.87
CA TRP A 153 8.82 0.98 4.22
C TRP A 153 8.08 1.89 3.25
N HIS A 154 7.86 3.16 3.59
CA HIS A 154 7.14 4.10 2.71
C HIS A 154 7.89 4.31 1.38
N LEU A 155 9.22 4.44 1.43
CA LEU A 155 10.06 4.60 0.24
C LEU A 155 10.05 3.35 -0.65
N VAL A 156 10.17 2.17 -0.03
CA VAL A 156 10.12 0.88 -0.72
C VAL A 156 8.75 0.69 -1.40
N LEU A 157 7.67 0.90 -0.66
CA LEU A 157 6.30 0.73 -1.16
C LEU A 157 5.95 1.74 -2.25
N THR A 158 6.40 2.99 -2.12
CA THR A 158 6.26 4.01 -3.17
C THR A 158 6.94 3.52 -4.45
N THR A 159 8.19 3.05 -4.35
CA THR A 159 8.93 2.54 -5.51
C THR A 159 8.21 1.36 -6.16
N LEU A 160 7.73 0.40 -5.36
CA LEU A 160 6.98 -0.75 -5.85
C LEU A 160 5.65 -0.35 -6.50
N GLN A 161 4.91 0.61 -5.93
CA GLN A 161 3.67 1.14 -6.52
C GLN A 161 3.91 1.68 -7.92
N HIS A 162 4.96 2.49 -8.10
CA HIS A 162 5.29 3.05 -9.40
C HIS A 162 5.72 1.98 -10.41
N LEU A 163 6.49 0.98 -9.98
CA LEU A 163 6.90 -0.14 -10.85
C LEU A 163 5.73 -1.00 -11.29
N VAL A 164 4.86 -1.38 -10.35
CA VAL A 164 3.62 -2.13 -10.60
C VAL A 164 2.73 -1.39 -11.59
N TRP A 165 2.60 -0.07 -11.43
CA TRP A 165 1.84 0.77 -12.35
C TRP A 165 2.42 0.76 -13.77
N ILE A 166 3.72 1.02 -13.91
CA ILE A 166 4.41 1.04 -15.21
C ILE A 166 4.31 -0.33 -15.91
N LEU A 167 4.35 -1.42 -15.14
CA LEU A 167 4.20 -2.79 -15.62
C LEU A 167 2.73 -3.19 -15.90
N GLY A 168 1.76 -2.29 -15.70
CA GLY A 168 0.35 -2.55 -15.98
C GLY A 168 -0.30 -3.61 -15.08
N LEU A 169 0.27 -3.83 -13.90
CA LEU A 169 -0.27 -4.74 -12.90
C LEU A 169 -1.42 -4.05 -12.14
N LYS A 170 -2.59 -4.68 -12.14
CA LYS A 170 -3.79 -4.15 -11.50
C LYS A 170 -4.21 -5.01 -10.30
N PRO A 171 -4.70 -4.39 -9.22
CA PRO A 171 -5.33 -5.11 -8.12
C PRO A 171 -6.49 -6.01 -8.57
N SER A 172 -6.62 -7.15 -7.91
CA SER A 172 -7.69 -8.12 -8.08
C SER A 172 -8.28 -8.51 -6.72
N THR A 173 -9.44 -9.16 -6.72
CA THR A 173 -10.13 -9.60 -5.50
C THR A 173 -9.16 -10.30 -4.54
N GLY A 174 -9.19 -9.91 -3.27
CA GLY A 174 -8.27 -10.40 -2.22
C GLY A 174 -6.92 -9.67 -2.15
N GLY A 175 -6.68 -8.63 -2.96
CA GLY A 175 -5.48 -7.77 -2.85
C GLY A 175 -4.29 -8.19 -3.72
N SER A 176 -4.39 -9.34 -4.39
CA SER A 176 -3.36 -9.81 -5.32
C SER A 176 -3.27 -8.94 -6.58
N LEU A 177 -2.09 -8.86 -7.20
CA LEU A 177 -1.83 -8.07 -8.40
C LEU A 177 -1.71 -8.97 -9.63
N LYS A 178 -2.50 -8.68 -10.67
CA LYS A 178 -2.50 -9.44 -11.93
C LYS A 178 -2.28 -8.53 -13.12
N ALA A 179 -1.61 -9.06 -14.14
CA ALA A 179 -1.51 -8.37 -15.42
C ALA A 179 -2.90 -8.31 -16.07
N SER A 180 -3.30 -7.13 -16.56
CA SER A 180 -4.54 -7.01 -17.33
C SER A 180 -4.37 -7.71 -18.67
N ARG A 181 -5.30 -8.60 -19.03
CA ARG A 181 -5.30 -9.36 -20.30
C ARG A 181 -6.06 -8.66 -21.43
N SER A 182 -6.78 -7.58 -21.14
CA SER A 182 -7.52 -6.80 -22.14
C SER A 182 -6.62 -5.74 -22.77
N SER A 183 -6.33 -5.90 -24.07
CA SER A 183 -5.50 -5.03 -24.91
C SER A 183 -5.89 -3.56 -24.87
N ASP A 184 -7.19 -3.27 -24.68
CA ASP A 184 -7.73 -1.90 -24.71
C ASP A 184 -7.52 -1.13 -23.39
N SER A 185 -6.90 -1.75 -22.38
CA SER A 185 -6.86 -1.23 -21.00
C SER A 185 -5.47 -1.23 -20.35
N THR A 186 -4.47 -1.74 -21.06
CA THR A 186 -3.08 -1.79 -20.60
C THR A 186 -2.33 -0.58 -21.12
N ASN A 187 -2.07 0.39 -20.23
CA ASN A 187 -1.24 1.55 -20.51
C ASN A 187 0.27 1.21 -20.59
N ALA A 188 0.61 -0.04 -20.96
CA ALA A 188 1.98 -0.56 -20.95
C ALA A 188 2.25 -1.46 -22.16
N VAL A 189 3.39 -1.23 -22.82
CA VAL A 189 3.97 -2.04 -23.88
C VAL A 189 5.16 -2.80 -23.30
N ILE A 190 5.08 -4.14 -23.28
CA ILE A 190 6.05 -4.99 -22.60
C ILE A 190 6.66 -5.98 -23.59
N THR A 191 7.98 -6.18 -23.54
CA THR A 191 8.67 -7.16 -24.38
C THR A 191 8.33 -8.60 -23.98
N THR A 192 8.43 -9.54 -24.92
CA THR A 192 8.14 -10.97 -24.67
C THR A 192 8.95 -11.55 -23.51
N ALA A 193 10.21 -11.13 -23.34
CA ALA A 193 11.05 -11.55 -22.22
C ALA A 193 10.46 -11.13 -20.86
N VAL A 194 9.95 -9.90 -20.75
CA VAL A 194 9.32 -9.42 -19.51
C VAL A 194 7.95 -10.03 -19.28
N MET A 195 7.22 -10.41 -20.33
CA MET A 195 5.96 -11.16 -20.16
C MET A 195 6.18 -12.50 -19.43
N ALA A 196 7.33 -13.16 -19.63
CA ALA A 196 7.71 -14.37 -18.89
C ALA A 196 8.13 -14.07 -17.44
N ASP A 197 8.73 -12.90 -17.19
CA ASP A 197 9.17 -12.46 -15.86
C ASP A 197 8.03 -11.90 -14.99
N LEU A 198 6.97 -11.37 -15.60
CA LEU A 198 5.89 -10.68 -14.89
C LEU A 198 5.17 -11.56 -13.86
N PRO A 199 4.86 -12.86 -14.15
CA PRO A 199 4.37 -13.77 -13.12
C PRO A 199 5.34 -13.96 -11.95
N VAL A 200 6.65 -14.00 -12.20
CA VAL A 200 7.67 -14.13 -11.15
C VAL A 200 7.69 -12.88 -10.27
N LEU A 201 7.67 -11.69 -10.86
CA LEU A 201 7.61 -10.41 -10.13
C LEU A 201 6.32 -10.29 -9.31
N SER A 202 5.17 -10.65 -9.89
CA SER A 202 3.89 -10.69 -9.17
C SER A 202 3.94 -11.68 -8.00
N ALA A 203 4.52 -12.88 -8.19
CA ALA A 203 4.70 -13.86 -7.12
C ALA A 203 5.67 -13.37 -6.03
N MET A 204 6.73 -12.64 -6.37
CA MET A 204 7.62 -12.01 -5.39
C MET A 204 6.90 -10.93 -4.57
N LEU A 205 6.05 -10.12 -5.22
CA LEU A 205 5.22 -9.12 -4.55
C LEU A 205 4.22 -9.78 -3.59
N SER A 206 3.50 -10.82 -4.01
CA SER A 206 2.56 -11.54 -3.14
C SER A 206 3.29 -12.16 -1.94
N ARG A 207 4.45 -12.81 -2.18
CA ARG A 207 5.28 -13.38 -1.10
C ARG A 207 5.77 -12.33 -0.11
N LEU A 208 6.09 -11.11 -0.56
CA LEU A 208 6.46 -10.02 0.34
C LEU A 208 5.35 -9.73 1.36
N PHE A 209 4.11 -9.56 0.92
CA PHE A 209 3.00 -9.28 1.84
C PHE A 209 2.58 -10.52 2.62
N GLU A 210 2.64 -11.72 2.05
CA GLU A 210 2.46 -12.98 2.77
C GLU A 210 3.48 -13.16 3.90
N SER A 211 4.73 -12.73 3.69
CA SER A 211 5.79 -12.79 4.72
C SER A 211 5.56 -11.84 5.88
N SER A 212 4.62 -10.89 5.78
CA SER A 212 4.29 -9.97 6.88
C SER A 212 3.78 -10.69 8.13
N GLN A 213 3.28 -11.93 8.01
CA GLN A 213 2.92 -12.79 9.14
C GLN A 213 4.10 -13.07 10.09
N TYR A 214 5.34 -12.97 9.60
CA TYR A 214 6.56 -13.20 10.38
C TYR A 214 7.16 -11.92 10.98
N LEU A 215 6.63 -10.74 10.63
CA LEU A 215 7.07 -9.49 11.26
C LEU A 215 6.60 -9.46 12.71
N ASP A 216 7.38 -8.84 13.61
CA ASP A 216 6.88 -8.51 14.94
C ASP A 216 5.81 -7.39 14.85
N GLU A 217 5.17 -7.09 15.97
CA GLU A 217 4.11 -6.07 15.98
C GLU A 217 4.65 -4.70 15.59
N VAL A 218 5.83 -4.30 16.04
CA VAL A 218 6.41 -2.98 15.74
C VAL A 218 6.68 -2.83 14.25
N ALA A 219 7.33 -3.80 13.61
CA ALA A 219 7.59 -3.79 12.18
C ALA A 219 6.30 -3.88 11.36
N LEU A 220 5.31 -4.65 11.82
CA LEU A 220 3.98 -4.68 11.19
C LEU A 220 3.31 -3.30 11.25
N HIS A 221 3.38 -2.59 12.38
CA HIS A 221 2.85 -1.23 12.48
C HIS A 221 3.53 -0.28 11.49
N HIS A 222 4.85 -0.34 11.34
CA HIS A 222 5.56 0.46 10.33
C HIS A 222 5.10 0.14 8.89
N LEU A 223 4.86 -1.13 8.58
CA LEU A 223 4.33 -1.54 7.28
C LEU A 223 2.92 -1.00 7.03
N ILE A 224 2.02 -1.14 8.01
CA ILE A 224 0.63 -0.65 7.93
C ILE A 224 0.60 0.88 7.81
N ASP A 225 1.36 1.60 8.65
CA ASP A 225 1.46 3.06 8.61
C ASP A 225 1.94 3.55 7.24
N ALA A 226 2.99 2.91 6.69
CA ALA A 226 3.50 3.24 5.36
C ALA A 226 2.47 2.99 4.24
N LEU A 227 1.67 1.92 4.33
CA LEU A 227 0.59 1.64 3.39
C LEU A 227 -0.57 2.64 3.51
N CYS A 228 -0.99 2.98 4.74
CA CYS A 228 -2.03 4.00 4.97
C CYS A 228 -1.59 5.35 4.39
N LYS A 229 -0.35 5.78 4.70
CA LYS A 229 0.22 7.03 4.15
C LYS A 229 0.25 7.03 2.62
N LEU A 230 0.72 5.94 1.99
CA LEU A 230 0.77 5.82 0.53
C LEU A 230 -0.64 5.81 -0.10
N SER A 231 -1.62 5.24 0.58
CA SER A 231 -3.01 5.29 0.17
C SER A 231 -3.58 6.71 0.27
N SER A 232 -3.32 7.45 1.35
CA SER A 232 -3.75 8.84 1.49
C SER A 232 -3.16 9.72 0.39
N GLU A 233 -1.88 9.55 0.05
CA GLU A 233 -1.25 10.23 -1.09
C GLU A 233 -1.96 9.94 -2.42
N SER A 234 -2.45 8.70 -2.59
CA SER A 234 -3.22 8.29 -3.77
C SER A 234 -4.66 8.84 -3.76
N MET A 235 -5.27 8.99 -2.57
CA MET A 235 -6.57 9.65 -2.40
C MET A 235 -6.50 11.14 -2.71
N GLU A 236 -5.46 11.84 -2.26
CA GLU A 236 -5.22 13.25 -2.59
C GLU A 236 -5.20 13.50 -4.11
N LEU A 237 -4.62 12.58 -4.88
CA LEU A 237 -4.63 12.64 -6.33
C LEU A 237 -6.02 12.41 -6.92
N ALA A 238 -6.82 11.52 -6.33
CA ALA A 238 -8.16 11.20 -6.78
C ALA A 238 -9.14 12.38 -6.65
N TYR A 239 -8.94 13.30 -5.69
CA TYR A 239 -9.72 14.55 -5.60
C TYR A 239 -9.57 15.43 -6.85
N THR A 240 -8.45 15.32 -7.56
CA THR A 240 -8.20 16.05 -8.82
C THR A 240 -8.75 15.34 -10.05
N ASN A 241 -9.61 14.32 -9.89
CA ASN A 241 -10.15 13.45 -10.95
C ASN A 241 -9.07 12.74 -11.80
N ARG A 242 -7.85 12.61 -11.27
CA ARG A 242 -6.80 11.77 -11.85
C ARG A 242 -7.04 10.32 -11.43
N GLU A 243 -6.68 9.37 -12.29
CA GLU A 243 -6.74 7.95 -11.95
C GLU A 243 -5.76 7.66 -10.79
N PRO A 244 -6.25 7.26 -9.61
CA PRO A 244 -5.39 7.00 -8.48
C PRO A 244 -4.82 5.59 -8.53
N SER A 245 -3.65 5.39 -7.92
CA SER A 245 -3.17 4.06 -7.62
C SER A 245 -4.03 3.41 -6.54
N LEU A 246 -4.45 2.16 -6.79
CA LEU A 246 -5.16 1.32 -5.83
C LEU A 246 -4.24 0.31 -5.13
N PHE A 247 -2.93 0.39 -5.39
CA PHE A 247 -1.91 -0.52 -4.86
C PHE A 247 -1.95 -0.59 -3.34
N ALA A 248 -1.91 0.55 -2.65
CA ALA A 248 -1.82 0.60 -1.21
C ALA A 248 -3.05 -0.04 -0.53
N VAL A 249 -4.27 0.28 -0.99
CA VAL A 249 -5.53 -0.32 -0.48
C VAL A 249 -5.53 -1.84 -0.67
N ALA A 250 -5.12 -2.32 -1.85
CA ALA A 250 -5.05 -3.75 -2.14
C ALA A 250 -4.04 -4.46 -1.24
N LYS A 251 -2.89 -3.85 -0.97
CA LYS A 251 -1.86 -4.41 -0.10
C LYS A 251 -2.17 -4.31 1.38
N LEU A 252 -2.96 -3.32 1.79
CA LEU A 252 -3.51 -3.24 3.14
C LEU A 252 -4.47 -4.41 3.41
N LEU A 253 -5.34 -4.75 2.43
CA LEU A 253 -6.19 -5.93 2.48
C LEU A 253 -5.36 -7.22 2.60
N GLU A 254 -4.40 -7.45 1.71
CA GLU A 254 -3.57 -8.65 1.72
C GLU A 254 -2.80 -8.80 3.03
N THR A 255 -2.22 -7.71 3.54
CA THR A 255 -1.54 -7.66 4.85
C THR A 255 -2.50 -8.00 5.99
N GLY A 256 -3.73 -7.47 5.97
CA GLY A 256 -4.74 -7.77 6.98
C GLY A 256 -5.15 -9.24 7.00
N LEU A 257 -5.32 -9.85 5.83
CA LEU A 257 -5.73 -11.25 5.70
C LEU A 257 -4.70 -12.23 6.26
N VAL A 258 -3.41 -12.02 5.99
CA VAL A 258 -2.36 -12.94 6.44
C VAL A 258 -1.98 -12.75 7.92
N ASN A 259 -2.49 -11.69 8.56
CA ASN A 259 -2.23 -11.39 9.98
C ASN A 259 -3.47 -11.55 10.88
N LEU A 260 -4.54 -12.22 10.41
CA LEU A 260 -5.76 -12.43 11.21
C LEU A 260 -5.52 -13.19 12.53
N PHE A 261 -4.45 -14.00 12.63
CA PHE A 261 -4.07 -14.65 13.88
C PHE A 261 -3.77 -13.67 15.03
N ARG A 262 -3.45 -12.41 14.71
CA ARG A 262 -3.18 -11.31 15.66
C ARG A 262 -4.05 -10.09 15.35
N VAL A 263 -5.30 -10.34 14.96
CA VAL A 263 -6.23 -9.32 14.46
C VAL A 263 -6.36 -8.09 15.35
N GLU A 264 -6.33 -8.22 16.69
CA GLU A 264 -6.47 -7.08 17.61
C GLU A 264 -5.38 -6.01 17.43
N VAL A 265 -4.20 -6.39 16.95
CA VAL A 265 -3.06 -5.48 16.73
C VAL A 265 -3.31 -4.56 15.53
N LEU A 266 -3.86 -5.12 14.45
CA LEU A 266 -3.92 -4.44 13.14
C LEU A 266 -5.32 -3.94 12.77
N TRP A 267 -6.37 -4.49 13.38
CA TRP A 267 -7.75 -4.33 12.92
C TRP A 267 -8.13 -2.86 12.78
N ARG A 268 -8.01 -2.10 13.88
CA ARG A 268 -8.41 -0.69 13.92
C ARG A 268 -7.62 0.17 12.93
N PRO A 269 -6.26 0.18 12.92
CA PRO A 269 -5.51 0.93 11.93
C PRO A 269 -5.91 0.64 10.48
N VAL A 270 -6.12 -0.64 10.15
CA VAL A 270 -6.50 -1.06 8.79
C VAL A 270 -7.94 -0.65 8.47
N THR A 271 -8.91 -0.98 9.32
CA THR A 271 -10.32 -0.74 9.03
C THR A 271 -10.68 0.74 9.06
N ASN A 272 -10.10 1.53 9.96
CA ASN A 272 -10.33 2.98 10.01
C ASN A 272 -9.87 3.63 8.70
N HIS A 273 -8.67 3.28 8.23
CA HIS A 273 -8.15 3.79 6.96
C HIS A 273 -9.03 3.35 5.77
N LEU A 274 -9.45 2.08 5.73
CA LEU A 274 -10.34 1.61 4.66
C LEU A 274 -11.73 2.28 4.70
N LEU A 275 -12.25 2.64 5.87
CA LEU A 275 -13.49 3.41 6.01
C LEU A 275 -13.34 4.85 5.53
N GLU A 276 -12.16 5.48 5.71
CA GLU A 276 -11.84 6.78 5.09
C GLU A 276 -11.82 6.67 3.56
N VAL A 277 -11.24 5.60 3.01
CA VAL A 277 -11.26 5.30 1.57
C VAL A 277 -12.70 5.16 1.05
N CYS A 278 -13.60 4.51 1.81
CA CYS A 278 -15.02 4.36 1.46
C CYS A 278 -15.79 5.69 1.38
N GLN A 279 -15.33 6.74 2.07
CA GLN A 279 -15.96 8.06 2.07
C GLN A 279 -15.52 8.95 0.91
N HIS A 280 -14.55 8.51 0.11
CA HIS A 280 -13.93 9.34 -0.90
C HIS A 280 -14.91 9.71 -2.05
N PRO A 281 -14.89 10.91 -2.66
CA PRO A 281 -15.82 11.26 -3.74
C PRO A 281 -15.57 10.50 -5.06
N HIS A 282 -14.35 10.02 -5.28
CA HIS A 282 -13.99 9.24 -6.47
C HIS A 282 -14.49 7.79 -6.40
N ILE A 283 -15.35 7.41 -7.35
CA ILE A 283 -16.06 6.12 -7.39
C ILE A 283 -15.12 4.92 -7.26
N ARG A 284 -14.07 4.81 -8.09
CA ARG A 284 -13.16 3.64 -8.03
C ARG A 284 -12.42 3.48 -6.69
N MET A 285 -12.17 4.60 -5.99
CA MET A 285 -11.50 4.57 -4.69
C MET A 285 -12.45 3.98 -3.66
N ARG A 286 -13.70 4.48 -3.64
CA ARG A 286 -14.78 3.94 -2.80
C ARG A 286 -15.06 2.47 -3.03
N GLU A 287 -15.21 2.07 -4.29
CA GLU A 287 -15.48 0.68 -4.67
C GLU A 287 -14.41 -0.25 -4.10
N TRP A 288 -13.13 0.14 -4.19
CA TRP A 288 -12.02 -0.63 -3.65
C TRP A 288 -11.94 -0.60 -2.13
N GLY A 289 -12.23 0.53 -1.49
CA GLY A 289 -12.37 0.60 -0.04
C GLY A 289 -13.44 -0.37 0.46
N ALA A 290 -14.63 -0.33 -0.14
CA ALA A 290 -15.75 -1.19 0.23
C ALA A 290 -15.44 -2.68 0.00
N GLU A 291 -14.82 -3.02 -1.14
CA GLU A 291 -14.38 -4.38 -1.43
C GLU A 291 -13.38 -4.85 -0.36
N ALA A 292 -12.40 -4.02 0.01
CA ALA A 292 -11.41 -4.36 1.02
C ALA A 292 -12.03 -4.55 2.42
N VAL A 293 -12.86 -3.62 2.90
CA VAL A 293 -13.53 -3.75 4.22
C VAL A 293 -14.39 -5.01 4.27
N THR A 294 -15.26 -5.19 3.27
CA THR A 294 -16.21 -6.31 3.27
C THR A 294 -15.53 -7.66 3.10
N PHE A 295 -14.47 -7.74 2.29
CA PHE A 295 -13.67 -8.96 2.16
C PHE A 295 -12.97 -9.29 3.48
N LEU A 296 -12.34 -8.30 4.11
CA LEU A 296 -11.60 -8.48 5.35
C LEU A 296 -12.52 -8.88 6.52
N VAL A 297 -13.69 -8.24 6.66
CA VAL A 297 -14.72 -8.60 7.67
C VAL A 297 -15.14 -10.05 7.51
N LYS A 298 -15.50 -10.47 6.29
CA LYS A 298 -15.90 -11.86 6.03
C LYS A 298 -14.77 -12.83 6.40
N ALA A 299 -13.56 -12.59 5.90
CA ALA A 299 -12.42 -13.46 6.18
C ALA A 299 -12.10 -13.53 7.68
N ALA A 300 -12.20 -12.40 8.39
CA ALA A 300 -11.97 -12.34 9.83
C ALA A 300 -13.03 -13.11 10.62
N LEU A 301 -14.30 -13.10 10.22
CA LEU A 301 -15.36 -13.87 10.89
C LEU A 301 -15.19 -15.38 10.67
N TYR A 302 -14.69 -15.80 9.51
CA TYR A 302 -14.38 -17.20 9.20
C TYR A 302 -13.07 -17.71 9.81
N HIS A 303 -12.21 -16.81 10.28
CA HIS A 303 -10.92 -17.18 10.83
C HIS A 303 -11.07 -17.96 12.14
N LYS A 304 -10.24 -18.99 12.33
CA LYS A 304 -10.28 -19.84 13.52
C LYS A 304 -9.46 -19.21 14.65
N TYR A 305 -10.15 -18.60 15.61
CA TYR A 305 -9.53 -18.02 16.81
C TYR A 305 -9.51 -18.98 17.99
N THR A 306 -8.60 -18.69 18.93
CA THR A 306 -8.53 -19.33 20.24
C THR A 306 -8.47 -18.22 21.31
N PRO A 307 -9.50 -18.06 22.18
CA PRO A 307 -10.77 -18.79 22.23
C PRO A 307 -11.64 -18.58 20.98
N SER A 308 -12.63 -19.46 20.79
CA SER A 308 -13.50 -19.43 19.60
C SER A 308 -14.25 -18.09 19.47
N LEU A 309 -14.60 -17.71 18.24
CA LEU A 309 -15.32 -16.47 18.01
C LEU A 309 -16.66 -16.41 18.76
N LYS A 310 -17.36 -17.55 18.88
CA LYS A 310 -18.65 -17.67 19.59
C LYS A 310 -18.55 -17.23 21.06
N ASP A 311 -17.43 -17.53 21.69
CA ASP A 311 -17.17 -17.25 23.11
C ASP A 311 -16.55 -15.87 23.33
N ASN A 312 -15.96 -15.28 22.30
CA ASN A 312 -15.28 -13.99 22.37
C ASN A 312 -16.17 -12.83 21.91
N LYS A 313 -17.02 -12.34 22.82
CA LYS A 313 -18.00 -11.28 22.53
C LYS A 313 -17.36 -9.96 22.07
N LYS A 314 -16.25 -9.58 22.70
CA LYS A 314 -15.50 -8.36 22.37
C LYS A 314 -14.97 -8.44 20.93
N LEU A 315 -14.42 -9.60 20.56
CA LEU A 315 -13.90 -9.82 19.21
C LEU A 315 -15.02 -9.77 18.17
N GLN A 316 -16.17 -10.42 18.39
CA GLN A 316 -17.31 -10.33 17.46
C GLN A 316 -17.73 -8.88 17.20
N THR A 317 -17.90 -8.10 18.27
CA THR A 317 -18.26 -6.69 18.18
C THR A 317 -17.21 -5.89 17.41
N MET A 318 -15.93 -6.11 17.71
CA MET A 318 -14.82 -5.45 17.03
C MET A 318 -14.79 -5.78 15.53
N LEU A 319 -14.95 -7.05 15.15
CA LEU A 319 -14.91 -7.48 13.76
C LEU A 319 -16.11 -6.96 12.93
N LEU A 320 -17.27 -6.79 13.56
CA LEU A 320 -18.46 -6.27 12.89
C LEU A 320 -18.55 -4.74 12.88
N SER A 321 -17.82 -4.04 13.75
CA SER A 321 -17.85 -2.57 13.82
C SER A 321 -17.60 -1.86 12.48
N PRO A 322 -16.64 -2.26 11.62
CA PRO A 322 -16.45 -1.58 10.35
C PRO A 322 -17.64 -1.78 9.41
N LEU A 323 -18.26 -2.97 9.44
CA LEU A 323 -19.46 -3.24 8.66
C LEU A 323 -20.63 -2.38 9.14
N GLN A 324 -20.75 -2.10 10.44
CA GLN A 324 -21.75 -1.19 11.00
C GLN A 324 -21.48 0.27 10.61
N GLU A 325 -20.23 0.72 10.70
CA GLU A 325 -19.81 2.09 10.39
C GLU A 325 -20.05 2.48 8.94
N LEU A 326 -20.02 1.53 7.99
CA LEU A 326 -20.40 1.76 6.59
C LEU A 326 -21.83 2.34 6.45
N SER A 327 -22.73 2.12 7.41
CA SER A 327 -24.10 2.68 7.39
C SER A 327 -24.11 4.20 7.44
N SER A 328 -23.04 4.82 7.99
CA SER A 328 -22.92 6.27 8.11
C SER A 328 -22.46 6.95 6.83
N ILE A 329 -21.99 6.18 5.83
CA ILE A 329 -21.43 6.71 4.59
C ILE A 329 -22.57 6.97 3.59
N PRO A 330 -22.80 8.22 3.13
CA PRO A 330 -23.96 8.60 2.33
C PRO A 330 -23.77 8.29 0.83
N HIS A 331 -23.30 7.08 0.51
CA HIS A 331 -23.03 6.63 -0.85
C HIS A 331 -23.82 5.34 -1.16
N PRO A 332 -24.75 5.36 -2.14
CA PRO A 332 -25.61 4.21 -2.44
C PRO A 332 -24.83 2.94 -2.84
N ASP A 333 -23.73 3.10 -3.56
CA ASP A 333 -22.80 2.02 -3.94
C ASP A 333 -22.17 1.34 -2.72
N ILE A 334 -21.77 2.14 -1.72
CA ILE A 334 -21.25 1.63 -0.45
C ILE A 334 -22.34 0.89 0.32
N ARG A 335 -23.54 1.48 0.38
CA ARG A 335 -24.69 0.86 1.04
C ARG A 335 -25.06 -0.48 0.44
N GLN A 336 -25.06 -0.60 -0.89
CA GLN A 336 -25.31 -1.86 -1.58
C GLN A 336 -24.27 -2.92 -1.17
N LYS A 337 -22.98 -2.59 -1.28
CA LYS A 337 -21.89 -3.50 -0.90
C LYS A 337 -21.96 -3.94 0.56
N GLN A 338 -22.34 -3.04 1.46
CA GLN A 338 -22.54 -3.32 2.87
C GLN A 338 -23.67 -4.35 3.09
N LEU A 339 -24.83 -4.15 2.46
CA LEU A 339 -25.97 -5.07 2.58
C LEU A 339 -25.66 -6.45 1.99
N ASP A 340 -25.01 -6.49 0.82
CA ASP A 340 -24.56 -7.75 0.21
C ASP A 340 -23.61 -8.52 1.15
N CYS A 341 -22.69 -7.80 1.80
CA CYS A 341 -21.78 -8.38 2.78
C CYS A 341 -22.53 -8.88 4.01
N ALA A 342 -23.43 -8.08 4.58
CA ALA A 342 -24.22 -8.47 5.75
C ALA A 342 -25.08 -9.72 5.47
N LEU A 343 -25.70 -9.82 4.30
CA LEU A 343 -26.42 -11.02 3.86
C LEU A 343 -25.49 -12.25 3.82
N GLN A 344 -24.32 -12.11 3.21
CA GLN A 344 -23.33 -13.20 3.15
C GLN A 344 -22.85 -13.63 4.54
N VAL A 345 -22.60 -12.67 5.43
CA VAL A 345 -22.18 -12.94 6.82
C VAL A 345 -23.27 -13.70 7.57
N LEU A 346 -24.52 -13.26 7.49
CA LEU A 346 -25.64 -13.95 8.14
C LEU A 346 -25.84 -15.37 7.60
N HIS A 347 -25.70 -15.55 6.29
CA HIS A 347 -25.88 -16.85 5.66
C HIS A 347 -24.76 -17.84 6.00
N SER A 348 -23.58 -17.34 6.37
CA SER A 348 -22.39 -18.17 6.58
C SER A 348 -22.00 -18.37 8.04
N SER A 349 -22.22 -17.36 8.86
CA SER A 349 -21.70 -17.26 10.22
C SER A 349 -22.79 -16.84 11.21
N GLY A 350 -24.07 -16.78 10.79
CA GLY A 350 -25.19 -16.32 11.62
C GLY A 350 -25.39 -17.13 12.89
N ASP A 351 -25.08 -18.43 12.85
CA ASP A 351 -25.14 -19.38 13.97
C ASP A 351 -24.00 -19.19 15.01
N ILE A 352 -22.85 -18.67 14.55
CA ILE A 352 -21.68 -18.39 15.38
C ILE A 352 -21.82 -17.01 16.05
N ILE A 353 -22.44 -16.07 15.36
CA ILE A 353 -22.64 -14.69 15.83
C ILE A 353 -23.71 -14.69 16.93
N SER A 354 -23.32 -14.25 18.12
CA SER A 354 -24.21 -14.21 19.29
C SER A 354 -24.32 -12.78 19.81
N SER A 355 -23.20 -12.19 20.19
CA SER A 355 -23.10 -10.79 20.64
C SER A 355 -22.99 -9.77 19.51
N GLY A 356 -22.78 -10.23 18.27
CA GLY A 356 -22.65 -9.38 17.08
C GLY A 356 -23.98 -9.00 16.41
N TRP A 357 -25.11 -9.54 16.89
CA TRP A 357 -26.43 -9.27 16.33
C TRP A 357 -26.85 -7.80 16.38
N PRO A 358 -26.61 -7.04 17.47
CA PRO A 358 -26.94 -5.61 17.49
C PRO A 358 -26.29 -4.83 16.33
N GLN A 359 -25.03 -5.10 16.02
CA GLN A 359 -24.32 -4.45 14.90
C GLN A 359 -24.97 -4.79 13.56
N LEU A 360 -25.36 -6.05 13.36
CA LEU A 360 -26.04 -6.49 12.13
C LEU A 360 -27.45 -5.92 12.02
N LEU A 361 -28.19 -5.85 13.13
CA LEU A 361 -29.51 -5.24 13.16
C LEU A 361 -29.44 -3.74 12.90
N ASP A 362 -28.43 -3.03 13.40
CA ASP A 362 -28.20 -1.62 13.08
C ASP A 362 -27.97 -1.44 11.57
N VAL A 363 -27.17 -2.31 10.96
CA VAL A 363 -26.98 -2.32 9.49
C VAL A 363 -28.30 -2.52 8.75
N ILE A 364 -29.15 -3.44 9.20
CA ILE A 364 -30.44 -3.74 8.56
C ILE A 364 -31.47 -2.63 8.82
N SER A 365 -31.44 -2.01 9.99
CA SER A 365 -32.38 -0.93 10.36
C SER A 365 -32.22 0.31 9.49
N ALA A 366 -31.01 0.55 8.96
CA ALA A 366 -30.71 1.68 8.08
C ALA A 366 -31.17 1.46 6.62
N ILE A 367 -32.02 0.47 6.33
CA ILE A 367 -32.52 0.17 4.99
C ILE A 367 -33.61 1.20 4.61
N ASN A 368 -33.43 1.87 3.47
CA ASN A 368 -34.42 2.79 2.89
C ASN A 368 -35.37 2.07 1.92
N GLU A 369 -36.47 2.73 1.51
CA GLU A 369 -37.51 2.15 0.64
C GLU A 369 -36.99 1.56 -0.69
N ASP A 370 -35.95 2.14 -1.27
CA ASP A 370 -35.34 1.68 -2.54
C ASP A 370 -34.62 0.31 -2.43
N GLN A 371 -34.44 -0.21 -1.22
CA GLN A 371 -33.71 -1.45 -0.91
C GLN A 371 -34.64 -2.59 -0.49
N GLY A 372 -35.90 -2.56 -0.94
CA GLY A 372 -36.96 -3.49 -0.53
C GLY A 372 -36.66 -4.98 -0.74
N TYR A 373 -35.95 -5.35 -1.81
CA TYR A 373 -35.52 -6.74 -2.03
C TYR A 373 -34.57 -7.24 -0.96
N SER A 374 -33.54 -6.44 -0.62
CA SER A 374 -32.59 -6.73 0.44
C SER A 374 -33.32 -6.90 1.77
N SER A 375 -34.26 -5.99 2.08
CA SER A 375 -35.10 -6.05 3.29
C SER A 375 -35.84 -7.39 3.44
N PHE A 376 -36.49 -7.87 2.37
CA PHE A 376 -37.20 -9.15 2.39
C PHE A 376 -36.25 -10.34 2.60
N SER A 377 -35.08 -10.33 1.96
CA SER A 377 -34.06 -11.37 2.16
C SER A 377 -33.56 -11.41 3.61
N PHE A 378 -33.32 -10.25 4.23
CA PHE A 378 -32.93 -10.18 5.65
C PHE A 378 -34.02 -10.71 6.57
N LEU A 379 -35.28 -10.34 6.36
CA LEU A 379 -36.40 -10.81 7.18
C LEU A 379 -36.52 -12.34 7.15
N ASN A 380 -36.44 -12.96 5.98
CA ASN A 380 -36.46 -14.43 5.88
C ASN A 380 -35.30 -15.07 6.64
N LEU A 381 -34.09 -14.49 6.54
CA LEU A 381 -32.90 -15.04 7.17
C LEU A 381 -32.92 -14.86 8.69
N ILE A 382 -33.40 -13.72 9.19
CA ILE A 382 -33.61 -13.46 10.62
C ILE A 382 -34.63 -14.45 11.17
N CYS A 383 -35.77 -14.63 10.50
CA CYS A 383 -36.79 -15.62 10.89
C CYS A 383 -36.19 -17.03 11.01
N ASN A 384 -35.36 -17.44 10.04
CA ASN A 384 -34.73 -18.75 10.05
C ASN A 384 -33.66 -18.92 11.15
N ASN A 385 -32.98 -17.85 11.58
CA ASN A 385 -31.93 -17.93 12.61
C ASN A 385 -32.44 -17.76 14.05
N PHE A 386 -33.61 -17.13 14.25
CA PHE A 386 -34.14 -16.85 15.60
C PHE A 386 -35.37 -17.68 15.99
N PHE A 387 -36.13 -18.21 15.03
CA PHE A 387 -37.38 -18.95 15.30
C PHE A 387 -37.27 -20.47 15.14
N PHE A 388 -36.07 -20.99 14.86
CA PHE A 388 -35.69 -22.41 14.92
C PHE A 388 -34.34 -22.53 15.62
#